data_AF-A0A946AL89-F1
#
_entry.id   AF-A0A946AL89-F1
#
_cell.length_a   1.000
_cell.length_b   1.000
_cell.length_c   1.000
_cell.angle_alpha   90.00
_cell.angle_beta   90.00
_cell.angle_gamma   90.00
#
_symmetry.space_group_name_H-M   'P 1'
#
loop_
_entity.id
_entity.type
_entity.pdbx_description
1 polymer ?
#
loop_
_entity_poly.entity_id
_entity_poly.type
_entity_poly.pdbx_seq_one_letter_code
_entity_poly.pdbx_strand_id
1 'polypeptide(L)'
;MKNNWFQRYLLPGLIFQSAIIAGAYGSGQELAQFFLGHGPLGGLLGMLVTMIVFSVVLMAAYEFARRFQLFDYRSFCKKLLGPFWPLYEILFILIMILVISIIGAAAGDILRDTFALPTIVGTASVMFLIALLVFFGTPA
;
A
#
# COMPACT_ATOMS: atom_id res chain seq x y z
N MET A 1 -6.02 5.04 -29.16
CA MET A 1 -5.14 4.61 -28.04
C MET A 1 -4.98 3.10 -28.15
N LYS A 2 -3.75 2.59 -28.34
CA LYS A 2 -3.50 1.15 -28.60
C LYS A 2 -3.96 0.34 -27.38
N ASN A 3 -5.07 -0.38 -27.55
CA ASN A 3 -5.69 -1.25 -26.55
C ASN A 3 -4.84 -2.52 -26.39
N ASN A 4 -3.68 -2.39 -25.74
CA ASN A 4 -2.79 -3.51 -25.50
C ASN A 4 -3.39 -4.38 -24.40
N TRP A 5 -3.54 -5.68 -24.65
CA TRP A 5 -3.95 -6.70 -23.67
C TRP A 5 -3.29 -6.51 -22.30
N PHE A 6 -2.01 -6.12 -22.30
CA PHE A 6 -1.24 -5.75 -21.12
C PHE A 6 -1.89 -4.65 -20.27
N GLN A 7 -2.30 -3.52 -20.87
CA GLN A 7 -2.90 -2.40 -20.16
C GLN A 7 -4.27 -2.74 -19.55
N ARG A 8 -5.00 -3.66 -20.20
CA ARG A 8 -6.35 -4.04 -19.77
C ARG A 8 -6.36 -5.10 -18.67
N TYR A 9 -5.44 -6.07 -18.74
CA TYR A 9 -5.49 -7.24 -17.86
C TYR A 9 -4.35 -7.30 -16.84
N LEU A 10 -3.13 -6.94 -17.24
CA LEU A 10 -1.96 -7.12 -16.38
C LEU A 10 -1.66 -5.86 -15.55
N LEU A 11 -1.68 -4.70 -16.21
CA LEU A 11 -1.29 -3.43 -15.62
C LEU A 11 -2.10 -3.06 -14.36
N PRO A 12 -3.44 -3.22 -14.31
CA PRO A 12 -4.20 -2.87 -13.11
C PRO A 12 -3.82 -3.73 -11.91
N GLY A 13 -3.51 -5.02 -12.13
CA GLY A 13 -3.06 -5.93 -11.09
C GLY A 13 -1.67 -5.56 -10.57
N LEU A 14 -0.74 -5.23 -11.46
CA LEU A 14 0.61 -4.81 -11.08
C LEU A 14 0.61 -3.48 -10.31
N ILE A 15 -0.21 -2.51 -10.71
CA ILE A 15 -0.36 -1.25 -9.99
C ILE A 15 -0.91 -1.51 -8.59
N PHE A 16 -1.96 -2.33 -8.47
CA PHE A 16 -2.53 -2.70 -7.18
C PHE A 16 -1.53 -3.41 -6.27
N GLN A 17 -0.79 -4.39 -6.81
CA GLN A 17 0.25 -5.09 -6.09
C GLN A 17 1.31 -4.10 -5.57
N SER A 18 1.76 -3.15 -6.40
CA SER A 18 2.75 -2.16 -5.99
C SER A 18 2.25 -1.24 -4.87
N ALA A 19 0.94 -0.99 -4.80
CA ALA A 19 0.32 -0.16 -3.77
C ALA A 19 0.15 -0.88 -2.42
N ILE A 20 -0.04 -2.21 -2.44
CA ILE A 20 -0.20 -3.00 -1.21
C ILE A 20 1.14 -3.34 -0.56
N ILE A 21 2.18 -3.56 -1.36
CA ILE A 21 3.48 -3.97 -0.84
C ILE A 21 4.18 -2.77 -0.18
N ALA A 22 4.08 -2.69 1.15
CA ALA A 22 4.79 -1.72 1.98
C ALA A 22 5.99 -2.35 2.71
N GLY A 23 6.67 -1.58 3.58
CA GLY A 23 7.89 -2.02 4.27
C GLY A 23 7.74 -3.31 5.09
N ALA A 24 6.55 -3.58 5.64
CA ALA A 24 6.29 -4.77 6.45
C ALA A 24 6.19 -6.08 5.63
N TYR A 25 5.95 -5.99 4.32
CA TYR A 25 6.13 -7.12 3.39
C TYR A 25 7.61 -7.46 3.22
N GLY A 26 8.49 -6.45 3.15
CA GLY A 26 9.93 -6.64 2.96
C GLY A 26 10.64 -7.26 4.18
N SER A 27 10.17 -6.93 5.39
CA SER A 27 10.70 -7.51 6.64
C SER A 27 10.13 -8.89 6.97
N GLY A 28 9.09 -9.34 6.27
CA GLY A 28 8.37 -10.59 6.56
C GLY A 28 7.52 -10.56 7.83
N GLN A 29 7.38 -9.40 8.48
CA GLN A 29 6.63 -9.27 9.74
C GLN A 29 5.13 -9.54 9.55
N GLU A 30 4.54 -9.08 8.44
CA GLU A 30 3.14 -9.40 8.13
C GLU A 30 2.93 -10.90 7.92
N LEU A 31 3.89 -11.56 7.26
CA LEU A 31 3.84 -13.00 7.04
C LEU A 31 3.84 -13.76 8.37
N ALA A 32 4.78 -13.40 9.25
CA ALA A 32 4.93 -13.99 10.56
C ALA A 32 3.70 -13.78 11.44
N GLN A 33 3.13 -12.58 11.42
CA GLN A 33 2.00 -12.21 12.27
C GLN A 33 0.68 -12.83 11.81
N PHE A 34 0.41 -12.88 10.50
CA PHE A 34 -0.90 -13.28 9.99
C PHE A 34 -0.98 -14.72 9.47
N PHE A 35 0.13 -15.29 9.00
CA PHE A 35 0.09 -16.57 8.28
C PHE A 35 0.89 -17.69 8.96
N LEU A 36 1.99 -17.41 9.64
CA LEU A 36 2.86 -18.47 10.19
C LEU A 36 2.37 -19.07 11.52
N GLY A 37 1.44 -18.43 12.23
CA GLY A 37 0.95 -18.88 13.54
C GLY A 37 0.20 -20.22 13.57
N HIS A 38 -0.25 -20.73 12.42
CA HIS A 38 -1.10 -21.93 12.31
C HIS A 38 -0.44 -23.09 11.54
N GLY A 39 0.90 -23.08 11.44
CA GLY A 39 1.67 -24.07 10.68
C GLY A 39 1.61 -23.86 9.16
N PRO A 40 2.39 -24.63 8.36
CA PRO A 40 2.57 -24.37 6.94
C PRO A 40 1.28 -24.44 6.11
N LEU A 41 0.45 -25.46 6.35
CA LEU A 41 -0.83 -25.61 5.66
C LEU A 41 -1.83 -24.51 6.04
N GLY A 42 -1.91 -24.15 7.33
CA GLY A 42 -2.75 -23.06 7.80
C GLY A 42 -2.34 -21.72 7.19
N GLY A 43 -1.04 -21.46 7.07
CA GLY A 43 -0.51 -20.28 6.41
C GLY A 43 -0.87 -20.22 4.92
N LEU A 44 -0.68 -21.31 4.18
CA LEU A 44 -1.03 -21.37 2.75
C LEU A 44 -2.53 -21.17 2.51
N LEU A 45 -3.39 -21.80 3.33
CA LEU A 45 -4.83 -21.60 3.25
C LEU A 45 -5.22 -20.16 3.58
N GLY A 46 -4.60 -19.55 4.60
CA GLY A 46 -4.78 -18.14 4.93
C GLY A 46 -4.43 -17.25 3.75
N MET A 47 -3.27 -17.45 3.11
CA MET A 47 -2.84 -16.68 1.94
C MET A 47 -3.82 -16.82 0.77
N LEU A 48 -4.34 -18.03 0.53
CA LEU A 48 -5.35 -18.28 -0.49
C LEU A 48 -6.65 -17.51 -0.21
N VAL A 49 -7.12 -17.51 1.03
CA VAL A 49 -8.31 -16.74 1.44
C VAL A 49 -8.06 -15.25 1.24
N THR A 50 -6.93 -14.73 1.69
CA THR A 50 -6.55 -13.32 1.50
C THR A 50 -6.52 -12.94 0.03
N MET A 51 -5.94 -13.78 -0.84
CA MET A 51 -5.92 -13.58 -2.29
C MET A 51 -7.34 -13.48 -2.89
N ILE A 52 -8.25 -14.39 -2.50
CA ILE A 52 -9.63 -14.37 -2.99
C ILE A 52 -10.35 -13.10 -2.53
N VAL A 53 -10.23 -12.74 -1.26
CA VAL A 53 -10.87 -11.53 -0.71
C VAL A 53 -10.39 -10.28 -1.44
N PHE A 54 -9.07 -10.12 -1.61
CA PHE A 54 -8.52 -8.99 -2.36
C PHE A 54 -9.00 -8.97 -3.81
N SER A 55 -9.04 -10.12 -4.48
CA SER A 55 -9.50 -10.22 -5.86
C SER A 55 -10.96 -9.80 -6.02
N VAL A 56 -11.84 -10.25 -5.12
CA VAL A 56 -13.27 -9.90 -5.14
C VAL A 56 -13.47 -8.42 -4.85
N VAL A 57 -12.79 -7.88 -3.83
CA VAL A 57 -12.87 -6.46 -3.47
C VAL A 57 -12.38 -5.59 -4.63
N LEU A 58 -11.26 -5.94 -5.25
CA LEU A 58 -10.70 -5.19 -6.37
C LEU A 58 -11.60 -5.24 -7.61
N MET A 59 -12.15 -6.43 -7.92
CA MET A 59 -13.13 -6.58 -8.99
C MET A 59 -14.37 -5.70 -8.75
N ALA A 60 -14.89 -5.70 -7.52
CA ALA A 60 -16.04 -4.87 -7.15
C ALA A 60 -15.73 -3.38 -7.25
N ALA A 61 -14.54 -2.95 -6.80
CA ALA A 61 -14.09 -1.56 -6.89
C ALA A 61 -13.94 -1.10 -8.35
N TYR A 62 -13.33 -1.92 -9.21
CA TYR A 62 -13.20 -1.59 -10.63
C TYR A 62 -14.54 -1.59 -11.37
N GLU A 63 -15.43 -2.53 -11.09
CA GLU A 63 -16.77 -2.54 -11.68
C GLU A 63 -17.60 -1.33 -11.21
N PHE A 64 -17.46 -0.92 -9.95
CA PHE A 64 -18.07 0.30 -9.43
C PHE A 64 -17.53 1.55 -10.16
N ALA A 65 -16.21 1.70 -10.26
CA ALA A 65 -15.57 2.79 -10.99
C ALA A 65 -16.03 2.83 -12.46
N ARG A 66 -16.11 1.68 -13.13
CA ARG A 66 -16.57 1.56 -14.51
C ARG A 66 -18.04 1.92 -14.67
N ARG A 67 -18.94 1.44 -13.82
CA ARG A 67 -20.38 1.73 -13.94
C ARG A 67 -20.71 3.19 -13.72
N PHE A 68 -20.03 3.84 -12.79
CA PHE A 68 -20.27 5.25 -12.48
C PHE A 68 -19.32 6.20 -13.23
N GLN A 69 -18.42 5.68 -14.07
CA GLN A 69 -17.40 6.45 -14.80
C GLN A 69 -16.56 7.34 -13.87
N LEU A 70 -16.14 6.78 -12.73
CA LEU A 70 -15.37 7.46 -11.69
C LEU A 70 -13.90 7.05 -11.77
N PHE A 71 -13.10 7.89 -12.43
CA PHE A 71 -11.68 7.60 -12.65
C PHE A 71 -10.75 8.37 -11.69
N ASP A 72 -11.30 9.33 -10.94
CA ASP A 72 -10.56 10.10 -9.94
C ASP A 72 -10.90 9.61 -8.52
N TYR A 73 -9.88 9.55 -7.66
CA TYR A 73 -10.01 9.17 -6.23
C TYR A 73 -11.17 9.89 -5.53
N ARG A 74 -11.21 11.22 -5.64
CA ARG A 74 -12.19 12.05 -4.92
C ARG A 74 -13.62 11.76 -5.37
N SER A 75 -13.83 11.60 -6.67
CA SER A 75 -15.14 11.29 -7.26
C SER A 75 -15.59 9.88 -6.88
N PHE A 76 -14.67 8.92 -6.87
CA PHE A 76 -14.89 7.55 -6.40
C PHE A 76 -15.33 7.52 -4.93
N CYS A 77 -14.54 8.12 -4.03
CA CYS A 77 -14.82 8.14 -2.59
C CYS A 77 -16.13 8.87 -2.26
N LYS A 78 -16.41 10.01 -2.91
CA LYS A 78 -17.68 10.73 -2.73
C LYS A 78 -18.88 9.87 -3.11
N LYS A 79 -18.81 9.11 -4.21
CA LYS A 79 -19.93 8.26 -4.63
C LYS A 79 -20.07 7.03 -3.74
N LEU A 80 -18.96 6.43 -3.31
CA LEU A 80 -18.96 5.21 -2.51
C LEU A 80 -19.42 5.47 -1.06
N LEU A 81 -18.92 6.54 -0.44
CA LEU A 81 -19.13 6.84 0.98
C LEU A 81 -20.26 7.85 1.22
N GLY A 82 -20.73 8.51 0.16
CA GLY A 82 -21.76 9.53 0.24
C GLY A 82 -21.36 10.69 1.16
N PRO A 83 -22.24 11.16 2.07
CA PRO A 83 -21.97 12.33 2.91
C PRO A 83 -20.81 12.12 3.90
N PHE A 84 -20.44 10.87 4.20
CA PHE A 84 -19.35 10.54 5.14
C PHE A 84 -17.96 10.52 4.50
N TRP A 85 -17.83 10.86 3.22
CA TRP A 85 -16.53 10.91 2.53
C TRP A 85 -15.46 11.78 3.23
N PRO A 86 -15.77 12.90 3.93
CA PRO A 86 -14.73 13.69 4.60
C PRO A 86 -14.11 12.96 5.81
N LEU A 87 -14.87 12.07 6.46
CA LEU A 87 -14.34 11.26 7.56
C LEU A 87 -13.24 10.31 7.06
N TYR A 88 -13.45 9.75 5.87
CA TYR A 88 -12.45 8.89 5.24
C TYR A 88 -11.18 9.66 4.87
N GLU A 89 -11.28 10.91 4.40
CA GLU A 89 -10.12 11.78 4.15
C GLU A 89 -9.29 12.00 5.44
N ILE A 90 -9.96 12.26 6.58
CA ILE A 90 -9.26 12.42 7.87
C ILE A 90 -8.52 11.13 8.23
N LEU A 91 -9.19 9.98 8.16
CA LEU A 91 -8.57 8.68 8.45
C LEU A 91 -7.44 8.37 7.47
N PHE A 92 -7.58 8.76 6.21
CA PHE A 92 -6.58 8.58 5.17
C PHE A 92 -5.31 9.41 5.45
N ILE A 93 -5.46 10.67 5.88
CA ILE A 93 -4.31 11.49 6.30
C ILE A 93 -3.62 10.88 7.53
N LEU A 94 -4.39 10.42 8.51
CA LEU A 94 -3.84 9.79 9.71
C LEU A 94 -3.06 8.51 9.38
N ILE A 95 -3.60 7.65 8.50
CA ILE A 95 -2.90 6.43 8.10
C ILE A 95 -1.65 6.75 7.26
N MET A 96 -1.67 7.79 6.43
CA MET A 96 -0.46 8.24 5.72
C MET A 96 0.66 8.65 6.68
N ILE A 97 0.34 9.44 7.71
CA ILE A 97 1.30 9.84 8.75
C ILE A 97 1.85 8.61 9.47
N LEU A 98 0.97 7.66 9.82
CA LEU A 98 1.34 6.41 10.46
C LEU A 98 2.30 5.58 9.58
N VAL A 99 1.99 5.42 8.30
CA VAL A 99 2.81 4.65 7.36
C VAL A 99 4.20 5.29 7.20
N ILE A 100 4.28 6.61 7.04
CA ILE A 100 5.57 7.32 6.95
C ILE A 100 6.37 7.12 8.25
N SER A 101 5.70 7.17 9.40
CA SER A 101 6.32 6.94 10.70
C SER A 101 6.87 5.52 10.86
N ILE A 102 6.10 4.50 10.43
CA ILE A 102 6.53 3.09 10.45
C ILE A 102 7.72 2.86 9.53
N ILE A 103 7.70 3.41 8.31
CA ILE A 103 8.82 3.30 7.36
C ILE A 103 10.08 3.94 7.94
N GLY A 104 9.97 5.12 8.55
CA GLY A 104 11.09 5.79 9.21
C GLY A 104 11.67 4.99 10.38
N ALA A 105 10.83 4.39 11.21
CA ALA A 105 11.26 3.54 12.32
C ALA A 105 11.96 2.28 11.82
N ALA A 106 11.36 1.57 10.84
CA ALA A 106 11.93 0.37 10.26
C ALA A 106 13.30 0.63 9.61
N ALA A 107 13.46 1.75 8.92
CA ALA A 107 14.76 2.15 8.36
C ALA A 107 15.82 2.39 9.44
N GLY A 108 15.43 3.02 10.55
CA GLY A 108 16.30 3.24 11.72
C GLY A 108 16.79 1.92 12.31
N ASP A 109 15.89 0.95 12.49
CA ASP A 109 16.22 -0.36 13.04
C ASP A 109 17.11 -1.18 12.10
N ILE A 110 16.81 -1.21 10.79
CA ILE A 110 17.63 -1.93 9.80
C ILE A 110 19.05 -1.39 9.76
N LEU A 111 19.24 -0.07 9.76
CA LEU A 111 20.58 0.53 9.71
C LEU A 111 21.35 0.33 11.01
N ARG A 112 20.66 0.31 12.15
CA ARG A 112 21.26 -0.05 13.42
C ARG A 112 21.72 -1.50 13.43
N ASP A 113 20.88 -2.43 12.99
CA ASP A 113 21.19 -3.86 13.03
C ASP A 113 22.27 -4.26 12.01
N THR A 114 22.30 -3.59 10.85
CA THR A 114 23.26 -3.91 9.77
C THR A 114 24.60 -3.22 9.95
N PHE A 115 24.61 -1.95 10.39
CA PHE A 115 25.82 -1.10 10.40
C PHE A 115 26.20 -0.60 11.79
N ALA A 116 25.50 -1.01 12.85
CA ALA A 116 25.69 -0.52 14.22
C ALA A 116 25.57 1.01 14.37
N LEU A 117 24.84 1.66 13.45
CA LEU A 117 24.63 3.11 13.48
C LEU A 117 23.49 3.48 14.45
N PRO A 118 23.46 4.71 14.99
CA PRO A 118 22.32 5.20 15.76
C PRO A 118 21.03 5.21 14.91
N THR A 119 19.90 4.79 15.47
CA THR A 119 18.59 4.71 14.80
C THR A 119 18.19 6.03 14.12
N ILE A 120 18.51 7.16 14.77
CA ILE A 120 18.22 8.50 14.24
C ILE A 120 18.86 8.73 12.87
N VAL A 121 20.02 8.15 12.59
CA VAL A 121 20.70 8.28 11.29
C VAL A 121 19.89 7.57 10.20
N GLY A 122 19.38 6.37 10.49
CA GLY A 122 18.56 5.63 9.53
C GLY A 122 17.20 6.27 9.29
N THR A 123 16.51 6.70 10.35
CA THR A 123 15.23 7.40 10.22
C THR A 123 15.39 8.74 9.48
N ALA A 124 16.37 9.56 9.88
CA ALA A 124 16.57 10.88 9.27
C ALA A 124 17.00 10.79 7.79
N SER A 125 17.86 9.82 7.45
CA SER A 125 18.28 9.62 6.05
C SER A 125 17.12 9.22 5.15
N VAL A 126 16.26 8.29 5.56
CA VAL A 126 15.09 7.90 4.77
C VAL A 126 14.07 9.04 4.68
N MET A 127 13.81 9.77 5.78
CA MET A 127 12.92 10.93 5.74
C MET A 127 13.44 12.02 4.79
N PHE A 128 14.75 12.28 4.80
CA PHE A 128 15.38 13.22 3.90
C PHE A 128 15.27 12.78 2.43
N LEU A 129 15.51 11.51 2.13
CA LEU A 129 15.37 10.96 0.78
C LEU A 129 13.93 11.02 0.27
N ILE A 130 12.94 10.71 1.11
CA ILE A 130 11.52 10.86 0.77
C ILE A 130 11.22 12.32 0.46
N ALA A 131 11.63 13.26 1.31
CA ALA A 131 11.43 14.68 1.07
C ALA A 131 12.06 15.12 -0.26
N LEU A 132 13.30 14.73 -0.52
CA LEU A 132 14.01 15.02 -1.77
C LEU A 132 13.24 14.48 -2.98
N LEU A 133 12.84 13.20 -2.96
CA LEU A 133 12.07 12.60 -4.05
C LEU A 133 10.70 13.26 -4.23
N VAL A 134 10.03 13.70 -3.17
CA VAL A 134 8.74 14.40 -3.28
C VAL A 134 8.93 15.79 -3.89
N PHE A 135 9.98 16.53 -3.50
CA PHE A 135 10.24 17.86 -4.05
C PHE A 135 10.79 17.84 -5.49
N PHE A 136 11.54 16.81 -5.87
CA PHE A 136 12.24 16.74 -7.16
C PHE A 136 11.75 15.63 -8.11
N GLY A 137 10.80 14.78 -7.69
CA GLY A 137 10.47 13.52 -8.36
C GLY A 137 9.77 13.66 -9.70
N THR A 138 8.89 14.65 -9.91
CA THR A 138 8.31 14.95 -11.22
C THR A 138 7.61 16.32 -11.23
N PRO A 139 7.81 17.19 -12.24
CA PRO A 139 6.91 18.31 -12.47
C PRO A 139 5.52 17.79 -12.85
N ALA A 140 4.49 18.44 -12.31
CA ALA A 140 3.07 18.12 -12.52
C ALA A 140 2.66 18.16 -14.00
#